data_AF-A0A8J4DQ21-F1
#
_entry.id   AF-A0A8J4DQ21-F1
#
_cell.length_a   1.000
_cell.length_b   1.000
_cell.length_c   1.000
_cell.angle_alpha   90.00
_cell.angle_beta   90.00
_cell.angle_gamma   90.00
#
_symmetry.space_group_name_H-M   'P 1'
#
loop_
_entity.id
_entity.type
_entity.pdbx_description
1 polymer ?
#
loop_
_entity_poly.entity_id
_entity_poly.type
_entity_poly.pdbx_seq_one_letter_code
_entity_poly.pdbx_strand_id
1 'polypeptide(L)'
;MRWRLGLAALALCAAVVMIALSRVADGDPPAVEVVGVRDDGAAHAVVVIHAAASLTEWRVTDDGHLADEPEPRGVTATSAGLCRPPTCAPVVPDGPAADAPRCAGSDCYRVVPGRLAVEHSGGGGWVVAWSVGGAAYRALAREYADLGDPAVHLAALSLVVRPVTGGHVVFVAAGRDGVVYRDARGRWERLGIPAGGEGYYWAQPPRLITDPPPTDPRPYVAAVVFGLVWAFAGLRRARRVRPRPHFGWKVLVIATAAAGLAGAAAGMPPVGTLPGAFYAALAIFAVLTVAAALIWRE
;
A
#
# COMPACT_ATOMS: atom_id res chain seq x y z
N MET A 1 -13.50 -24.46 38.90
CA MET A 1 -13.90 -23.46 37.87
C MET A 1 -12.79 -22.47 37.45
N ARG A 2 -11.92 -21.99 38.35
CA ARG A 2 -10.88 -20.97 38.03
C ARG A 2 -9.83 -21.34 36.95
N TRP A 3 -9.53 -22.62 36.75
CA TRP A 3 -8.53 -23.07 35.75
C TRP A 3 -9.03 -23.02 34.31
N ARG A 4 -10.35 -23.12 34.07
CA ARG A 4 -10.92 -23.14 32.72
C ARG A 4 -10.81 -21.80 31.99
N LEU A 5 -10.83 -20.69 32.73
CA LEU A 5 -10.68 -19.33 32.17
C LEU A 5 -9.25 -19.02 31.69
N GLY A 6 -8.23 -19.62 32.32
CA GLY A 6 -6.83 -19.43 31.90
C GLY A 6 -6.50 -20.13 30.59
N LEU A 7 -7.01 -21.36 30.41
CA LEU A 7 -6.85 -22.13 29.18
C LEU A 7 -7.55 -21.49 27.98
N ALA A 8 -8.73 -20.91 28.19
CA ALA A 8 -9.47 -20.21 27.12
C ALA A 8 -8.70 -18.98 26.59
N ALA A 9 -8.08 -18.19 27.47
CA ALA A 9 -7.31 -17.02 27.06
C ALA A 9 -6.02 -17.39 26.31
N LEU A 10 -5.35 -18.47 26.72
CA LEU A 10 -4.15 -18.99 26.07
C LEU A 10 -4.46 -19.57 24.69
N ALA A 11 -5.58 -20.30 24.56
CA ALA A 11 -6.06 -20.81 23.29
C ALA A 11 -6.42 -19.68 22.31
N LEU A 12 -7.03 -18.60 22.81
CA LEU A 12 -7.35 -17.42 21.99
C LEU A 12 -6.08 -16.72 21.48
N CYS A 13 -5.07 -16.55 22.34
CA CYS A 13 -3.78 -15.98 21.92
C CYS A 13 -3.08 -16.87 20.88
N ALA A 14 -3.06 -18.18 21.10
CA ALA A 14 -2.48 -19.13 20.15
C ALA A 14 -3.22 -19.11 18.81
N ALA A 15 -4.55 -19.00 18.81
CA ALA A 15 -5.34 -18.90 17.60
C ALA A 15 -5.06 -17.59 16.83
N VAL A 16 -4.94 -16.44 17.52
CA VAL A 16 -4.59 -15.16 16.88
C VAL A 16 -3.19 -15.22 16.25
N VAL A 17 -2.21 -15.81 16.95
CA VAL A 17 -0.86 -16.01 16.42
C VAL A 17 -0.86 -16.95 15.22
N MET A 18 -1.61 -18.06 15.28
CA MET A 18 -1.73 -19.01 14.18
C MET A 18 -2.41 -18.40 12.94
N ILE A 19 -3.45 -17.57 13.12
CA ILE A 19 -4.13 -16.87 12.01
C ILE A 19 -3.19 -15.82 11.38
N ALA A 20 -2.39 -15.13 12.20
CA ALA A 20 -1.38 -14.19 11.70
C ALA A 20 -0.28 -14.91 10.91
N LEU A 21 0.13 -16.11 11.34
CA LEU A 21 1.12 -16.93 10.65
C LEU A 21 0.56 -17.63 9.40
N SER A 22 -0.73 -17.99 9.37
CA SER A 22 -1.33 -18.74 8.26
C SER A 22 -1.64 -17.88 7.03
N ARG A 23 -1.59 -16.54 7.13
CA ARG A 23 -1.74 -15.65 5.96
C ARG A 23 -0.44 -15.50 5.15
N VAL A 24 0.65 -16.17 5.55
CA VAL A 24 1.94 -16.22 4.83
C VAL A 24 2.02 -17.49 3.95
N ALA A 25 0.93 -17.87 3.31
CA ALA A 25 0.94 -18.94 2.33
C ALA A 25 1.22 -18.33 0.95
N ASP A 26 2.52 -18.20 0.67
CA ASP A 26 3.12 -17.66 -0.55
C ASP A 26 2.71 -18.48 -1.78
N GLY A 27 1.74 -17.97 -2.54
CA GLY A 27 1.80 -18.11 -3.99
C GLY A 27 2.53 -16.88 -4.50
N ASP A 28 3.55 -17.06 -5.35
CA ASP A 28 4.17 -15.94 -6.03
C ASP A 28 3.07 -15.11 -6.70
N PRO A 29 2.92 -13.82 -6.36
CA PRO A 29 1.90 -13.00 -6.98
C PRO A 29 2.13 -13.03 -8.48
N PRO A 30 1.05 -13.13 -9.29
CA PRO A 30 1.21 -13.09 -10.74
C PRO A 30 2.02 -11.84 -11.11
N ALA A 31 2.88 -11.93 -12.11
CA ALA A 31 3.59 -10.76 -12.61
C ALA A 31 2.56 -9.68 -12.99
N VAL A 32 2.50 -8.62 -12.19
CA VAL A 32 1.62 -7.48 -12.41
C VAL A 32 2.47 -6.32 -12.94
N GLU A 33 1.99 -5.72 -14.03
CA GLU A 33 2.70 -4.65 -14.72
C GLU A 33 1.73 -3.54 -15.13
N VAL A 34 2.08 -2.28 -14.86
CA VAL A 34 1.34 -1.14 -15.39
C VAL A 34 1.83 -0.88 -16.81
N VAL A 35 1.00 -1.23 -17.79
CA VAL A 35 1.36 -1.19 -19.21
C VAL A 35 0.97 0.12 -19.90
N GLY A 36 0.13 0.93 -19.25
CA GLY A 36 -0.39 2.15 -19.86
C GLY A 36 -0.98 3.13 -18.84
N VAL A 37 -0.84 4.41 -19.11
CA VAL A 37 -1.72 5.45 -18.56
C VAL A 37 -2.35 6.23 -19.71
N ARG A 38 -3.64 6.53 -19.62
CA ARG A 38 -4.36 7.37 -20.58
C ARG A 38 -5.27 8.38 -19.88
N ASP A 39 -5.48 9.51 -20.52
CA ASP A 39 -6.49 10.49 -20.10
C ASP A 39 -7.87 9.98 -20.57
N ASP A 40 -8.87 9.96 -19.68
CA ASP A 40 -10.25 9.62 -20.06
C ASP A 40 -11.09 10.84 -20.44
N GLY A 41 -10.50 12.04 -20.40
CA GLY A 41 -11.19 13.31 -20.64
C GLY A 41 -12.11 13.74 -19.49
N ALA A 42 -12.23 12.91 -18.45
CA ALA A 42 -12.79 13.28 -17.15
C ALA A 42 -11.64 13.67 -16.21
N ALA A 43 -11.95 14.02 -14.96
CA ALA A 43 -10.95 14.41 -13.96
C ALA A 43 -10.07 13.23 -13.48
N HIS A 44 -9.84 12.21 -14.32
CA HIS A 44 -9.13 10.99 -13.97
C HIS A 44 -8.05 10.61 -15.00
N ALA A 45 -7.00 9.95 -14.52
CA ALA A 45 -6.10 9.16 -15.34
C ALA A 45 -6.52 7.69 -15.25
N VAL A 46 -6.53 6.97 -16.37
CA VAL A 46 -6.81 5.54 -16.41
C VAL A 46 -5.49 4.78 -16.48
N VAL A 47 -5.24 3.96 -15.47
CA VAL A 47 -4.09 3.07 -15.34
C VAL A 47 -4.49 1.69 -15.83
N VAL A 48 -3.77 1.17 -16.82
CA VAL A 48 -4.00 -0.16 -17.38
C VAL A 48 -2.98 -1.13 -16.80
N ILE A 49 -3.47 -2.15 -16.12
CA ILE A 49 -2.65 -3.19 -15.50
C ILE A 49 -2.79 -4.48 -16.30
N HIS A 50 -1.67 -5.10 -16.62
CA HIS A 50 -1.60 -6.47 -17.11
C HIS A 50 -1.26 -7.40 -15.95
N ALA A 51 -2.16 -8.35 -15.65
CA ALA A 51 -1.96 -9.38 -14.63
C ALA A 51 -2.30 -10.75 -15.23
N ALA A 52 -1.31 -11.63 -15.34
CA ALA A 52 -1.43 -12.94 -15.98
C ALA A 52 -1.96 -12.87 -17.43
N ALA A 53 -3.28 -13.00 -17.62
CA ALA A 53 -3.96 -12.94 -18.92
C ALA A 53 -5.15 -11.97 -18.93
N SER A 54 -5.29 -11.14 -17.89
CA SER A 54 -6.32 -10.12 -17.79
C SER A 54 -5.72 -8.71 -17.82
N LEU A 55 -6.49 -7.80 -18.40
CA LEU A 55 -6.25 -6.38 -18.32
C LEU A 55 -7.29 -5.78 -17.38
N THR A 56 -6.86 -4.93 -16.46
CA THR A 56 -7.76 -4.18 -15.58
C THR A 56 -7.48 -2.69 -15.70
N GLU A 57 -8.54 -1.90 -15.76
CA GLU A 57 -8.47 -0.45 -15.81
C GLU A 57 -8.81 0.12 -14.44
N TRP A 58 -7.98 1.05 -13.98
CA TRP A 58 -8.13 1.72 -12.70
C TRP A 58 -8.18 3.22 -12.94
N ARG A 59 -9.14 3.91 -12.33
CA ARG A 59 -9.21 5.36 -12.38
C ARG A 59 -8.42 5.95 -11.22
N VAL A 60 -7.62 6.97 -11.51
CA VAL A 60 -6.80 7.72 -10.55
C VAL A 60 -7.20 9.18 -10.64
N THR A 61 -7.53 9.79 -9.52
CA THR A 61 -7.83 11.23 -9.42
C THR A 61 -6.58 12.08 -9.61
N ASP A 62 -6.77 13.38 -9.83
CA ASP A 62 -5.67 14.34 -10.04
C ASP A 62 -4.70 14.47 -8.86
N ASP A 63 -5.11 14.07 -7.65
CA ASP A 63 -4.26 14.04 -6.46
C ASP A 63 -3.53 12.69 -6.25
N GLY A 64 -3.70 11.73 -7.17
CA GLY A 64 -3.01 10.43 -7.13
C GLY A 64 -3.74 9.36 -6.34
N HIS A 65 -4.99 9.60 -5.91
CA HIS A 65 -5.80 8.58 -5.24
C HIS A 65 -6.53 7.69 -6.25
N LEU A 66 -6.73 6.42 -5.89
CA LEU A 66 -7.61 5.54 -6.67
C LEU A 66 -9.05 6.05 -6.50
N ALA A 67 -9.75 6.27 -7.62
CA ALA A 67 -11.18 6.57 -7.59
C ALA A 67 -11.97 5.30 -7.22
N ASP A 68 -13.16 5.49 -6.65
CA ASP A 68 -14.03 4.40 -6.18
C ASP A 68 -14.36 3.39 -7.30
N GLU A 69 -14.65 2.15 -6.86
CA GLU A 69 -14.92 0.90 -7.60
C GLU A 69 -14.40 0.89 -9.06
N PRO A 70 -13.30 0.16 -9.38
CA PRO A 70 -12.91 -0.03 -10.76
C PRO A 70 -14.12 -0.66 -11.44
N GLU A 71 -14.75 0.08 -12.36
CA GLU A 71 -15.81 -0.46 -13.21
C GLU A 71 -15.20 -1.73 -13.82
N PRO A 72 -15.68 -2.94 -13.46
CA PRO A 72 -15.16 -4.15 -14.06
C PRO A 72 -15.75 -4.21 -15.46
N ARG A 73 -15.23 -3.35 -16.35
CA ARG A 73 -15.39 -3.58 -17.76
C ARG A 73 -14.62 -4.86 -17.99
N GLY A 74 -15.37 -5.94 -18.23
CA GLY A 74 -14.85 -7.21 -18.71
C GLY A 74 -14.28 -7.02 -20.11
N VAL A 75 -13.27 -6.17 -20.22
CA VAL A 75 -12.47 -5.98 -21.42
C VAL A 75 -11.57 -7.21 -21.46
N THR A 76 -12.11 -8.30 -22.00
CA THR A 76 -11.26 -9.38 -22.49
C THR A 76 -10.22 -8.72 -23.41
N ALA A 77 -8.93 -9.04 -23.24
CA ALA A 77 -7.83 -8.39 -23.95
C ALA A 77 -8.05 -8.27 -25.48
N THR A 78 -8.85 -9.17 -26.03
CA THR A 78 -9.33 -9.20 -27.42
C THR A 78 -10.19 -7.98 -27.83
N SER A 79 -10.99 -7.42 -26.93
CA SER A 79 -11.94 -6.33 -27.22
C SER A 79 -11.33 -4.93 -27.18
N ALA A 80 -10.18 -4.76 -26.53
CA ALA A 80 -9.42 -3.50 -26.55
C ALA A 80 -8.48 -3.37 -27.76
N GLY A 81 -8.45 -4.35 -28.67
CA GLY A 81 -7.43 -4.42 -29.72
C GLY A 81 -6.03 -4.74 -29.19
N LEU A 82 -5.91 -5.13 -27.91
CA LEU A 82 -4.63 -5.22 -27.20
C LEU A 82 -3.90 -6.56 -27.40
N CYS A 83 -4.52 -7.52 -28.08
CA CYS A 83 -3.94 -8.83 -28.40
C CYS A 83 -4.34 -9.28 -29.82
N ARG A 84 -3.37 -9.64 -30.66
CA ARG A 84 -3.60 -10.33 -31.94
C ARG A 84 -3.16 -11.80 -31.83
N PRO A 85 -4.07 -12.79 -31.81
CA PRO A 85 -3.68 -14.19 -31.82
C PRO A 85 -2.84 -14.49 -33.08
N PRO A 86 -1.80 -15.36 -33.01
CA PRO A 86 -1.53 -16.36 -31.97
C PRO A 86 -0.60 -15.93 -30.82
N THR A 87 -0.11 -14.68 -30.81
CA THR A 87 0.78 -14.18 -29.76
C THR A 87 0.13 -13.00 -29.06
N CYS A 88 -0.23 -13.17 -27.79
CA CYS A 88 -0.54 -12.05 -26.89
C CYS A 88 0.74 -11.29 -26.56
N ALA A 89 1.42 -10.75 -27.58
CA ALA A 89 2.31 -9.64 -27.36
C ALA A 89 1.40 -8.49 -26.87
N PRO A 90 1.73 -7.84 -25.75
CA PRO A 90 0.99 -6.67 -25.31
C PRO A 90 1.04 -5.66 -26.44
N VAL A 91 -0.05 -5.51 -27.17
CA VAL A 91 -0.20 -4.37 -28.06
C VAL A 91 -0.32 -3.22 -27.09
N VAL A 92 0.72 -2.40 -27.02
CA VAL A 92 0.58 -1.06 -26.43
C VAL A 92 -0.61 -0.45 -27.14
N PRO A 93 -1.66 0.03 -26.44
CA PRO A 93 -2.84 0.58 -27.09
C PRO A 93 -2.39 1.53 -28.20
N ASP A 94 -3.14 1.62 -29.30
CA ASP A 94 -2.90 2.45 -30.51
C ASP A 94 -2.78 3.97 -30.24
N GLY A 95 -2.41 4.37 -29.02
CA GLY A 95 -1.93 5.68 -28.68
C GLY A 95 -0.61 6.03 -29.38
N PRO A 96 -0.27 7.32 -29.39
CA PRO A 96 0.98 7.79 -29.98
C PRO A 96 2.17 7.04 -29.37
N ALA A 97 3.22 6.84 -30.17
CA ALA A 97 4.44 6.14 -29.76
C ALA A 97 4.85 6.52 -28.33
N ALA A 98 5.33 5.54 -27.56
CA ALA A 98 5.66 5.69 -26.14
C ALA A 98 6.49 6.96 -25.84
N ASP A 99 7.38 7.32 -26.76
CA ASP A 99 8.30 8.45 -26.72
C ASP A 99 7.73 9.80 -27.20
N ALA A 100 6.49 9.83 -27.69
CA ALA A 100 5.83 11.05 -28.14
C ALA A 100 5.61 12.01 -26.97
N PRO A 101 6.07 13.28 -27.07
CA PRO A 101 5.84 14.28 -26.04
C PRO A 101 4.35 14.49 -25.70
N ARG A 102 4.08 14.72 -24.41
CA ARG A 102 2.79 15.21 -23.90
C ARG A 102 3.01 16.53 -23.19
N CYS A 103 2.15 17.51 -23.46
CA CYS A 103 2.36 18.87 -22.99
C CYS A 103 1.15 19.41 -22.23
N ALA A 104 1.41 20.23 -21.21
CA ALA A 104 0.47 21.14 -20.60
C ALA A 104 1.02 22.56 -20.74
N GLY A 105 0.46 23.34 -21.68
CA GLY A 105 1.03 24.64 -22.04
C GLY A 105 2.41 24.49 -22.68
N SER A 106 3.40 25.20 -22.13
CA SER A 106 4.81 25.13 -22.58
C SER A 106 5.61 23.97 -21.99
N ASP A 107 5.06 23.27 -21.00
CA ASP A 107 5.73 22.17 -20.31
C ASP A 107 5.40 20.83 -20.97
N CYS A 108 6.39 20.24 -21.63
CA CYS A 108 6.29 18.95 -22.31
C CYS A 108 7.10 17.89 -21.58
N TYR A 109 6.58 16.66 -21.55
CA TYR A 109 7.20 15.48 -20.96
C TYR A 109 7.25 14.34 -21.95
N ARG A 110 8.29 13.51 -21.87
CA ARG A 110 8.38 12.25 -22.63
C ARG A 110 9.06 11.16 -21.79
N VAL A 111 8.71 9.91 -22.03
CA VAL A 111 9.45 8.78 -21.45
C VAL A 111 10.79 8.62 -22.18
N VAL A 112 11.77 8.02 -21.52
CA VAL A 112 13.04 7.64 -22.16
C VAL A 112 13.00 6.14 -22.46
N PRO A 113 12.96 5.71 -23.74
CA PRO A 113 12.84 4.30 -24.09
C PRO A 113 13.87 3.40 -23.41
N GLY A 114 13.39 2.27 -22.87
CA GLY A 114 14.22 1.26 -22.18
C GLY A 114 14.81 1.72 -20.84
N ARG A 115 14.36 2.86 -20.30
CA ARG A 115 14.84 3.41 -19.04
C ARG A 115 13.67 3.78 -18.14
N LEU A 116 13.88 3.61 -16.85
CA LEU A 116 12.97 4.10 -15.82
C LEU A 116 13.19 5.61 -15.60
N ALA A 117 12.87 6.41 -16.62
CA ALA A 117 13.15 7.84 -16.65
C ALA A 117 12.15 8.63 -17.50
N VAL A 118 11.96 9.89 -17.11
CA VAL A 118 11.14 10.88 -17.80
C VAL A 118 11.97 12.14 -18.04
N GLU A 119 11.87 12.68 -19.24
CA GLU A 119 12.44 13.97 -19.61
C GLU A 119 11.36 15.04 -19.67
N HIS A 120 11.75 16.28 -19.41
CA HIS A 120 10.95 17.49 -19.47
C HIS A 120 11.61 18.52 -20.38
N SER A 121 10.79 19.30 -21.07
CA SER A 121 11.19 20.52 -21.78
C SER A 121 10.14 21.60 -21.57
N GLY A 122 10.59 22.79 -21.14
CA GLY A 122 9.76 24.00 -21.02
C GLY A 122 9.89 24.95 -22.21
N GLY A 123 10.09 24.43 -23.43
CA GLY A 123 10.37 25.22 -24.64
C GLY A 123 11.85 25.32 -25.02
N GLY A 124 12.69 24.45 -24.45
CA GLY A 124 14.12 24.37 -24.75
C GLY A 124 14.58 22.92 -24.97
N GLY A 125 15.83 22.61 -24.58
CA GLY A 125 16.33 21.24 -24.60
C GLY A 125 15.60 20.33 -23.61
N TRP A 126 15.70 19.02 -23.84
CA TRP A 126 15.17 18.01 -22.94
C TRP A 126 16.13 17.77 -21.77
N VAL A 127 15.60 17.75 -20.55
CA VAL A 127 16.35 17.43 -19.32
C VAL A 127 15.65 16.33 -18.55
N VAL A 128 16.39 15.52 -17.79
CA VAL A 128 15.79 14.46 -16.96
C VAL A 128 15.03 15.10 -15.80
N ALA A 129 13.71 14.91 -15.77
CA ALA A 129 12.84 15.40 -14.72
C ALA A 129 12.69 14.39 -13.58
N TRP A 130 12.79 13.09 -13.90
CA TRP A 130 12.73 11.99 -12.95
C TRP A 130 13.45 10.77 -13.51
N SER A 131 14.14 10.02 -12.66
CA SER A 131 14.72 8.73 -13.04
C SER A 131 15.08 7.87 -11.85
N VAL A 132 14.99 6.54 -12.02
CA VAL A 132 15.67 5.56 -11.17
C VAL A 132 16.81 4.95 -11.99
N GLY A 133 18.05 5.26 -11.61
CA GLY A 133 19.24 4.85 -12.36
C GLY A 133 20.28 4.11 -11.52
N GLY A 134 21.34 3.66 -12.19
CA GLY A 134 22.58 3.20 -11.54
C GLY A 134 22.38 2.05 -10.55
N ALA A 135 22.92 2.21 -9.34
CA ALA A 135 22.87 1.18 -8.31
C ALA A 135 21.45 0.93 -7.78
N ALA A 136 20.62 1.97 -7.68
CA ALA A 136 19.23 1.86 -7.24
C ALA A 136 18.41 1.03 -8.23
N TYR A 137 18.54 1.30 -9.54
CA TYR A 137 17.89 0.50 -10.57
C TYR A 137 18.29 -0.98 -10.54
N ARG A 138 19.59 -1.26 -10.40
CA ARG A 138 20.07 -2.64 -10.30
C ARG A 138 19.61 -3.35 -9.03
N ALA A 139 19.47 -2.62 -7.92
CA ALA A 139 18.93 -3.17 -6.68
C ALA A 139 17.44 -3.52 -6.85
N LEU A 140 16.66 -2.58 -7.36
CA LEU A 140 15.25 -2.76 -7.69
C LEU A 140 15.02 -3.97 -8.60
N ALA A 141 15.79 -4.09 -9.69
CA ALA A 141 15.68 -5.22 -10.62
C ALA A 141 15.92 -6.60 -9.97
N ARG A 142 16.69 -6.66 -8.88
CA ARG A 142 16.93 -7.91 -8.14
C ARG A 142 15.80 -8.26 -7.16
N GLU A 143 14.96 -7.29 -6.79
CA GLU A 143 13.84 -7.53 -5.88
C GLU A 143 12.66 -8.23 -6.59
N TYR A 144 12.59 -8.14 -7.91
CA TYR A 144 11.60 -8.84 -8.71
C TYR A 144 12.11 -10.22 -9.16
N ALA A 145 11.58 -11.27 -8.53
CA ALA A 145 11.67 -12.62 -9.09
C ALA A 145 11.01 -12.64 -10.48
N ASP A 146 11.62 -13.37 -11.42
CA ASP A 146 11.09 -13.57 -12.78
C ASP A 146 10.82 -12.27 -13.56
N LEU A 147 11.65 -11.24 -13.34
CA LEU A 147 11.52 -9.98 -14.07
C LEU A 147 11.75 -10.14 -15.58
N GLY A 148 12.59 -11.09 -16.00
CA GLY A 148 13.07 -11.17 -17.38
C GLY A 148 14.06 -10.05 -17.68
N ASP A 149 13.96 -9.42 -18.86
CA ASP A 149 14.79 -8.26 -19.22
C ASP A 149 14.30 -7.00 -18.47
N PRO A 150 15.11 -6.43 -17.55
CA PRO A 150 14.71 -5.24 -16.82
C PRO A 150 14.42 -4.05 -17.73
N ALA A 151 15.10 -3.90 -18.87
CA ALA A 151 14.88 -2.76 -19.76
C ALA A 151 13.49 -2.77 -20.43
N VAL A 152 12.82 -3.92 -20.42
CA VAL A 152 11.44 -4.08 -20.91
C VAL A 152 10.45 -3.87 -19.78
N HIS A 153 10.67 -4.52 -18.63
CA HIS A 153 9.68 -4.60 -17.54
C HIS A 153 9.86 -3.56 -16.41
N LEU A 154 11.00 -2.87 -16.35
CA LEU A 154 11.26 -1.74 -15.45
C LEU A 154 11.62 -0.49 -16.26
N ALA A 155 10.79 -0.14 -17.23
CA ALA A 155 10.92 1.08 -18.01
C ALA A 155 9.71 1.99 -17.86
N ALA A 156 9.89 3.27 -18.13
CA ALA A 156 8.77 4.18 -18.35
C ALA A 156 8.17 3.88 -19.73
N LEU A 157 6.92 3.40 -19.75
CA LEU A 157 6.27 2.87 -20.94
C LEU A 157 5.35 3.90 -21.61
N SER A 158 4.65 4.70 -20.80
CA SER A 158 3.79 5.78 -21.30
C SER A 158 3.60 6.81 -20.20
N LEU A 159 3.16 8.01 -20.59
CA LEU A 159 2.79 9.05 -19.65
C LEU A 159 1.59 9.86 -20.10
N VAL A 160 0.95 10.49 -19.12
CA VAL A 160 -0.14 11.46 -19.29
C VAL A 160 0.22 12.71 -18.51
N VAL A 161 -0.03 13.88 -19.11
CA VAL A 161 0.15 15.20 -18.49
C VAL A 161 -1.20 15.88 -18.49
N ARG A 162 -1.70 16.27 -17.30
CA ARG A 162 -3.01 16.90 -17.17
C ARG A 162 -2.91 18.26 -16.48
N PRO A 163 -3.47 19.32 -17.08
CA PRO A 163 -3.55 20.62 -16.42
C PRO A 163 -4.52 20.55 -15.24
N VAL A 164 -4.13 21.13 -14.10
CA VAL A 164 -4.95 21.23 -12.88
C VAL A 164 -4.85 22.63 -12.30
N THR A 165 -5.68 22.92 -11.29
CA THR A 165 -5.55 24.21 -10.59
C THR A 165 -4.17 24.31 -9.92
N GLY A 166 -3.40 25.34 -10.28
CA GLY A 166 -2.07 25.58 -9.73
C GLY A 166 -0.92 24.91 -10.49
N GLY A 167 -1.17 24.28 -11.64
CA GLY A 167 -0.11 23.73 -12.50
C GLY A 167 -0.60 22.55 -13.35
N HIS A 168 0.15 21.45 -13.29
CA HIS A 168 -0.20 20.21 -13.98
C HIS A 168 0.37 19.02 -13.21
N VAL A 169 -0.28 17.88 -13.40
CA VAL A 169 0.14 16.60 -12.86
C VAL A 169 0.64 15.70 -13.98
N VAL A 170 1.51 14.75 -13.63
CA VAL A 170 2.05 13.77 -14.58
C VAL A 170 1.89 12.38 -14.00
N PHE A 171 1.30 11.48 -14.77
CA PHE A 171 1.22 10.06 -14.44
C PHE A 171 2.06 9.27 -15.44
N VAL A 172 2.84 8.31 -14.94
CA VAL A 172 3.76 7.52 -15.75
C VAL A 172 3.51 6.05 -15.45
N ALA A 173 3.28 5.26 -16.50
CA ALA A 173 3.34 3.81 -16.43
C ALA A 173 4.79 3.38 -16.35
N ALA A 174 5.21 2.80 -15.23
CA ALA A 174 6.58 2.45 -14.92
C ALA A 174 6.81 0.93 -14.89
N GLY A 175 6.07 0.20 -15.72
CA GLY A 175 6.16 -1.26 -15.80
C GLY A 175 5.82 -1.92 -14.46
N ARG A 176 6.70 -2.83 -14.01
CA ARG A 176 6.54 -3.52 -12.71
C ARG A 176 6.78 -2.62 -11.51
N ASP A 177 7.36 -1.43 -11.70
CA ASP A 177 7.47 -0.43 -10.63
C ASP A 177 6.11 0.21 -10.29
N GLY A 178 5.11 0.05 -11.18
CA GLY A 178 3.76 0.57 -11.00
C GLY A 178 3.55 1.94 -11.63
N VAL A 179 2.88 2.83 -10.91
CA VAL A 179 2.61 4.21 -11.34
C VAL A 179 3.55 5.17 -10.64
N VAL A 180 4.11 6.09 -11.40
CA VAL A 180 4.85 7.25 -10.87
C VAL A 180 4.02 8.50 -11.12
N TYR A 181 3.90 9.32 -10.09
CA TYR A 181 3.06 10.51 -10.07
C TYR A 181 3.90 11.75 -9.77
N ARG A 182 3.66 12.82 -10.54
CA ARG A 182 4.15 14.17 -10.24
C ARG A 182 2.98 15.03 -9.82
N ASP A 183 3.04 15.59 -8.61
CA ASP A 183 2.03 16.53 -8.12
C ASP A 183 2.15 17.91 -8.80
N ALA A 184 1.12 18.75 -8.61
CA ALA A 184 1.09 20.11 -9.15
C ALA A 184 2.21 21.02 -8.60
N ARG A 185 2.81 20.65 -7.46
CA ARG A 185 3.96 21.35 -6.86
C ARG A 185 5.31 20.86 -7.44
N GLY A 186 5.27 19.87 -8.32
CA GLY A 186 6.41 19.30 -9.01
C GLY A 186 7.18 18.24 -8.24
N ARG A 187 6.61 17.68 -7.18
CA ARG A 187 7.20 16.54 -6.46
C ARG A 187 6.82 15.24 -7.14
N TRP A 188 7.79 14.34 -7.24
CA TRP A 188 7.61 13.00 -7.79
C TRP A 188 7.46 11.97 -6.67
N GLU A 189 6.54 11.03 -6.86
CA GLU A 189 6.26 9.93 -5.94
C GLU A 189 6.00 8.64 -6.72
N ARG A 190 6.51 7.51 -6.22
CA ARG A 190 6.20 6.18 -6.76
C ARG A 190 4.98 5.67 -5.99
N LEU A 191 3.82 5.63 -6.64
CA LEU A 191 2.57 5.17 -6.02
C LEU A 191 2.55 3.65 -5.90
N GLY A 192 3.11 2.93 -6.89
CA GLY A 192 3.10 1.47 -6.95
C GLY A 192 1.98 0.92 -7.83
N ILE A 193 1.56 -0.31 -7.57
CA ILE A 193 0.58 -1.02 -8.41
C ILE A 193 -0.80 -0.92 -7.77
N PRO A 194 -1.87 -0.52 -8.49
CA PRO A 194 -3.21 -0.56 -7.94
C PRO A 194 -3.60 -1.99 -7.59
N ALA A 195 -4.13 -2.21 -6.40
CA ALA A 195 -4.58 -3.51 -5.93
C ALA A 195 -6.01 -3.41 -5.35
N GLY A 196 -6.77 -4.49 -5.55
CA GLY A 196 -8.10 -4.71 -4.98
C GLY A 196 -8.10 -5.78 -3.90
N GLY A 197 -9.21 -5.92 -3.18
CA GLY A 197 -9.39 -6.90 -2.10
C GLY A 197 -10.44 -6.41 -1.10
N GLU A 198 -10.08 -6.33 0.18
CA GLU A 198 -10.90 -5.68 1.23
C GLU A 198 -11.04 -4.14 1.00
N GLY A 199 -10.64 -3.63 -0.16
CA GLY A 199 -10.86 -2.29 -0.72
C GLY A 199 -9.76 -1.94 -1.72
N TYR A 200 -9.64 -0.65 -2.08
CA TYR A 200 -8.70 -0.18 -3.11
C TYR A 200 -7.52 0.55 -2.50
N TYR A 201 -6.32 0.11 -2.84
CA TYR A 201 -5.10 0.70 -2.33
C TYR A 201 -3.96 0.53 -3.34
N TRP A 202 -2.92 1.33 -3.16
CA TRP A 202 -1.68 1.14 -3.88
C TRP A 202 -0.82 0.10 -3.16
N ALA A 203 -0.53 -1.03 -3.82
CA ALA A 203 0.51 -1.93 -3.39
C ALA A 203 1.85 -1.20 -3.49
N GLN A 204 2.48 -0.95 -2.34
CA GLN A 204 3.68 -0.13 -2.27
C GLN A 204 4.77 -0.69 -3.19
N PRO A 205 5.43 0.18 -3.96
CA PRO A 205 6.51 -0.27 -4.82
C PRO A 205 7.71 -0.68 -3.94
N PRO A 206 8.59 -1.57 -4.42
CA PRO A 206 9.73 -1.99 -3.65
C PRO A 206 10.65 -0.81 -3.31
N ARG A 207 11.35 -0.88 -2.18
CA ARG A 207 12.09 0.27 -1.65
C ARG A 207 13.36 0.49 -2.46
N LEU A 208 13.63 1.74 -2.81
CA LEU A 208 14.92 2.07 -3.40
C LEU A 208 15.98 2.06 -2.30
N ILE A 209 17.21 1.70 -2.67
CA ILE A 209 18.36 1.80 -1.76
C ILE A 209 18.63 3.23 -1.27
N THR A 210 18.12 4.23 -2.00
CA THR A 210 18.18 5.66 -1.65
C THR A 210 17.09 6.08 -0.67
N ASP A 211 16.06 5.26 -0.47
CA ASP A 211 14.97 5.58 0.44
C ASP A 211 15.44 5.47 1.89
N PRO A 212 14.97 6.35 2.78
CA PRO A 212 15.32 6.28 4.20
C PRO A 212 14.93 4.90 4.74
N PRO A 213 15.75 4.29 5.61
CA PRO A 213 15.48 2.96 6.17
C PRO A 213 14.07 2.93 6.78
N PRO A 214 13.40 1.76 6.71
CA PRO A 214 12.07 1.67 7.27
C PRO A 214 12.18 1.93 8.78
N THR A 215 11.19 2.61 9.34
CA THR A 215 11.14 2.83 10.78
C THR A 215 11.20 1.47 11.48
N ASP A 216 12.23 1.26 12.31
CA ASP A 216 12.39 0.00 13.04
C ASP A 216 11.12 -0.27 13.87
N PRO A 217 10.40 -1.39 13.64
CA PRO A 217 9.19 -1.70 14.38
C PRO A 217 9.49 -2.15 15.83
N ARG A 218 10.72 -2.55 16.15
CA ARG A 218 11.11 -3.07 17.47
C ARG A 218 10.74 -2.15 18.65
N PRO A 219 10.98 -0.82 18.64
CA PRO A 219 10.53 0.05 19.72
C PRO A 219 9.02 0.02 19.93
N TYR A 220 8.23 -0.02 18.84
CA TYR A 220 6.77 -0.13 18.95
C TYR A 220 6.35 -1.47 19.55
N VAL A 221 6.89 -2.58 19.03
CA VAL A 221 6.62 -3.92 19.56
C VAL A 221 7.03 -4.02 21.04
N ALA A 222 8.19 -3.49 21.40
CA ALA A 222 8.65 -3.46 22.79
C ALA A 222 7.68 -2.67 23.69
N ALA A 223 7.18 -1.53 23.23
CA ALA A 223 6.17 -0.75 23.95
C ALA A 223 4.85 -1.54 24.14
N VAL A 224 4.39 -2.28 23.11
CA VAL A 224 3.20 -3.14 23.20
C VAL A 224 3.42 -4.25 24.23
N VAL A 225 4.52 -4.99 24.12
CA VAL A 225 4.84 -6.10 25.02
C VAL A 225 4.96 -5.59 26.46
N PHE A 226 5.63 -4.47 26.67
CA PHE A 226 5.76 -3.85 27.99
C PHE A 226 4.39 -3.46 28.57
N GLY A 227 3.53 -2.84 27.77
CA GLY A 227 2.15 -2.51 28.16
C GLY A 227 1.33 -3.74 28.57
N LEU A 228 1.45 -4.85 27.82
CA LEU A 228 0.77 -6.11 28.12
C LEU A 228 1.30 -6.76 29.42
N VAL A 229 2.63 -6.76 29.63
CA VAL A 229 3.25 -7.30 30.85
C VAL A 229 2.76 -6.55 32.08
N TRP A 230 2.72 -5.22 32.03
CA TRP A 230 2.23 -4.40 33.15
C TRP A 230 0.73 -4.58 33.41
N ALA A 231 -0.08 -4.67 32.35
CA ALA A 231 -1.51 -4.98 32.49
C ALA A 231 -1.72 -6.34 33.20
N PHE A 232 -0.93 -7.36 32.84
CA PHE A 232 -1.02 -8.69 33.44
C PHE A 232 -0.50 -8.73 34.89
N ALA A 233 0.62 -8.06 35.16
CA ALA A 233 1.18 -7.92 36.51
C ALA A 233 0.20 -7.19 37.43
N GLY A 234 -0.43 -6.12 36.92
CA GLY A 234 -1.51 -5.43 37.60
C GLY A 234 -2.67 -6.36 37.93
N LEU A 235 -3.22 -7.05 36.92
CA LEU A 235 -4.35 -7.97 37.13
C LEU A 235 -4.04 -9.05 38.19
N ARG A 236 -2.80 -9.56 38.22
CA ARG A 236 -2.35 -10.52 39.25
C ARG A 236 -2.29 -9.90 40.64
N ARG A 237 -1.78 -8.67 40.77
CA ARG A 237 -1.71 -7.99 42.07
C ARG A 237 -3.10 -7.66 42.60
N ALA A 238 -4.01 -7.20 41.72
CA ALA A 238 -5.41 -6.95 42.03
C ALA A 238 -6.11 -8.16 42.66
N ARG A 239 -5.77 -9.38 42.20
CA ARG A 239 -6.37 -10.63 42.71
C ARG A 239 -5.83 -11.07 44.08
N ARG A 240 -4.64 -10.62 44.48
CA ARG A 240 -4.01 -11.01 45.77
C ARG A 240 -4.38 -10.08 46.90
N VAL A 241 -4.61 -8.80 46.62
CA VAL A 241 -5.02 -7.83 47.62
C VAL A 241 -6.52 -8.03 47.86
N ARG A 242 -6.91 -8.38 49.10
CA ARG A 242 -8.34 -8.44 49.49
C ARG A 242 -9.01 -7.12 49.07
N PRO A 243 -10.19 -7.16 48.41
CA PRO A 243 -10.81 -5.96 47.87
C PRO A 243 -11.12 -5.00 49.02
N ARG A 244 -10.29 -3.96 49.14
CA ARG A 244 -10.72 -2.71 49.75
C ARG A 244 -11.31 -1.88 48.61
N PRO A 245 -12.45 -1.19 48.82
CA PRO A 245 -13.30 -0.62 47.77
C PRO A 245 -12.71 0.67 47.16
N HIS A 246 -11.45 0.65 46.75
CA HIS A 246 -10.83 1.79 46.05
C HIS A 246 -10.85 1.54 44.54
N PHE A 247 -11.94 2.02 43.94
CA PHE A 247 -12.26 2.08 42.50
C PHE A 247 -11.08 2.51 41.60
N GLY A 248 -10.13 3.32 42.11
CA GLY A 248 -9.04 3.91 41.32
C GLY A 248 -8.03 2.94 40.70
N TRP A 249 -7.76 1.78 41.32
CA TRP A 249 -6.78 0.84 40.78
C TRP A 249 -7.28 0.12 39.51
N LYS A 250 -8.57 -0.26 39.47
CA LYS A 250 -9.17 -0.94 38.30
C LYS A 250 -9.14 0.00 37.07
N VAL A 251 -9.43 1.29 37.27
CA VAL A 251 -9.39 2.32 36.22
C VAL A 251 -7.97 2.52 35.68
N LEU A 252 -6.96 2.54 36.55
CA LEU A 252 -5.56 2.72 36.13
C LEU A 252 -5.09 1.59 35.19
N VAL A 253 -5.43 0.33 35.50
CA VAL A 253 -5.03 -0.82 34.65
C VAL A 253 -5.70 -0.76 33.28
N ILE A 254 -7.00 -0.41 33.24
CA ILE A 254 -7.75 -0.28 31.98
C ILE A 254 -7.18 0.86 31.14
N ALA A 255 -6.93 2.03 31.75
CA ALA A 255 -6.35 3.17 31.07
C ALA A 255 -4.95 2.87 30.51
N THR A 256 -4.11 2.15 31.27
CA THR A 256 -2.76 1.79 30.82
C THR A 256 -2.79 0.78 29.67
N ALA A 257 -3.69 -0.21 29.72
CA ALA A 257 -3.87 -1.18 28.64
C ALA A 257 -4.41 -0.52 27.36
N ALA A 258 -5.39 0.39 27.50
CA ALA A 258 -5.95 1.14 26.38
C ALA A 258 -4.89 2.07 25.74
N ALA A 259 -4.08 2.75 26.55
CA ALA A 259 -3.00 3.61 26.05
C ALA A 259 -1.92 2.81 25.28
N GLY A 260 -1.53 1.64 25.79
CA GLY A 260 -0.58 0.75 25.09
C GLY A 260 -1.10 0.25 23.75
N LEU A 261 -2.38 -0.12 23.69
CA LEU A 261 -3.02 -0.55 22.44
C LEU A 261 -3.19 0.58 21.43
N ALA A 262 -3.52 1.79 21.89
CA ALA A 262 -3.61 2.98 21.04
C ALA A 262 -2.23 3.34 20.43
N GLY A 263 -1.16 3.29 21.23
CA GLY A 263 0.20 3.52 20.75
C GLY A 263 0.67 2.47 19.74
N ALA A 264 0.32 1.21 19.96
CA ALA A 264 0.60 0.12 19.03
C ALA A 264 -0.04 0.37 17.66
N ALA A 265 -1.31 0.76 17.66
CA ALA A 265 -2.09 0.99 16.44
C ALA A 265 -1.58 2.19 15.63
N ALA A 266 -1.08 3.23 16.30
CA ALA A 266 -0.51 4.41 15.63
C ALA A 266 0.83 4.11 14.94
N GLY A 267 1.54 3.05 15.34
CA GLY A 267 2.84 2.66 14.77
C GLY A 267 2.77 1.60 13.67
N MET A 268 1.59 0.99 13.43
CA MET A 268 1.46 0.02 12.34
C MET A 268 1.37 0.77 11.00
N PRO A 269 2.14 0.36 9.97
CA PRO A 269 1.91 0.87 8.63
C PRO A 269 0.47 0.52 8.20
N PRO A 270 -0.19 1.35 7.39
CA PRO A 270 -1.49 1.02 6.85
C PRO A 270 -1.37 -0.24 5.99
N VAL A 271 -1.87 -1.37 6.49
CA VAL A 271 -1.92 -2.64 5.75
C VAL A 271 -3.36 -2.79 5.24
N GLY A 272 -3.61 -2.39 4.00
CA GLY A 272 -4.94 -2.44 3.38
C GLY A 272 -5.95 -1.45 3.98
N THR A 273 -7.23 -1.82 3.93
CA THR A 273 -8.39 -0.98 4.29
C THR A 273 -8.90 -1.17 5.72
N LEU A 274 -8.35 -2.13 6.47
CA LEU A 274 -8.59 -2.23 7.90
C LEU A 274 -7.51 -1.39 8.59
N PRO A 275 -7.77 -0.10 8.90
CA PRO A 275 -6.78 0.76 9.54
C PRO A 275 -6.30 0.08 10.82
N GLY A 276 -5.05 0.29 11.22
CA GLY A 276 -4.55 -0.16 12.52
C GLY A 276 -5.50 0.23 13.68
N ALA A 277 -6.28 1.30 13.50
CA ALA A 277 -7.39 1.71 14.35
C ALA A 277 -8.49 0.65 14.57
N PHE A 278 -8.82 -0.20 13.59
CA PHE A 278 -9.81 -1.27 13.74
C PHE A 278 -9.30 -2.38 14.67
N TYR A 279 -8.03 -2.79 14.52
CA TYR A 279 -7.39 -3.71 15.45
C TYR A 279 -7.25 -3.11 16.85
N ALA A 280 -6.94 -1.82 16.95
CA ALA A 280 -6.97 -1.08 18.21
C ALA A 280 -8.35 -1.11 18.86
N ALA A 281 -9.41 -0.83 18.08
CA ALA A 281 -10.78 -0.81 18.55
C ALA A 281 -11.23 -2.18 19.05
N LEU A 282 -10.93 -3.26 18.32
CA LEU A 282 -11.23 -4.62 18.76
C LEU A 282 -10.48 -4.98 20.04
N ALA A 283 -9.21 -4.60 20.16
CA ALA A 283 -8.43 -4.86 21.36
C ALA A 283 -8.93 -4.05 22.56
N ILE A 284 -9.28 -2.77 22.37
CA ILE A 284 -9.92 -1.93 23.39
C ILE A 284 -11.26 -2.54 23.79
N PHE A 285 -12.09 -2.95 22.83
CA PHE A 285 -13.39 -3.56 23.10
C PHE A 285 -13.26 -4.86 23.89
N ALA A 286 -12.27 -5.71 23.57
CA ALA A 286 -11.95 -6.91 24.32
C ALA A 286 -11.51 -6.59 25.77
N VAL A 287 -10.67 -5.56 25.97
CA VAL A 287 -10.27 -5.09 27.30
C VAL A 287 -11.49 -4.59 28.09
N LEU A 288 -12.36 -3.81 27.46
CA LEU A 288 -13.56 -3.25 28.09
C LEU A 288 -14.59 -4.34 28.45
N THR A 289 -14.81 -5.33 27.59
CA THR A 289 -15.72 -6.45 27.89
C THR A 289 -15.19 -7.31 29.03
N VAL A 290 -13.89 -7.58 29.08
CA VAL A 290 -13.27 -8.26 30.22
C VAL A 290 -13.42 -7.44 31.50
N ALA A 291 -13.22 -6.11 31.43
CA ALA A 291 -13.40 -5.22 32.57
C ALA A 291 -14.85 -5.21 33.07
N ALA A 292 -15.84 -5.09 32.17
CA ALA A 292 -17.26 -5.09 32.50
C ALA A 292 -17.69 -6.41 33.13
N ALA A 293 -17.26 -7.55 32.57
CA ALA A 293 -17.55 -8.88 33.10
C ALA A 293 -16.94 -9.11 34.50
N LEU A 294 -15.83 -8.46 34.82
CA LEU A 294 -15.22 -8.50 36.16
C LEU A 294 -15.96 -7.60 37.16
N ILE A 295 -16.56 -6.50 36.72
CA ILE A 295 -17.36 -5.60 37.57
C ILE A 295 -18.71 -6.22 37.90
N TRP A 296 -19.39 -6.84 36.93
CA TRP A 296 -20.73 -7.43 37.08
C TRP A 296 -20.80 -8.69 37.97
N ARG A 297 -19.64 -9.23 38.37
CA ARG A 297 -19.57 -10.43 39.22
C ARG A 297 -19.40 -10.12 40.71
N GLU A 298 -19.19 -8.86 41.07
CA GLU A 298 -19.19 -8.35 42.44
C GLU A 298 -20.60 -7.91 42.84
#